data_AF-A0A2K1KA73-F1
#
_entry.id   AF-A0A2K1KA73-F1
#
_cell.length_a   1.000
_cell.length_b   1.000
_cell.length_c   1.000
_cell.angle_alpha   90.00
_cell.angle_beta   90.00
_cell.angle_gamma   90.00
#
_symmetry.space_group_name_H-M   'P 1'
#
loop_
_entity.id
_entity.type
_entity.pdbx_description
1 polymer ?
#
loop_
_entity_poly.entity_id
_entity_poly.type
_entity_poly.pdbx_seq_one_letter_code
_entity_poly.pdbx_strand_id
1 'polypeptide(L)'
;MEAVSVNVRNAVAVVVASVIVYSVIKFLRDSVWEPLRLSRIMAKQGVSGPPFRFLLGQYMEMVKFTESFPDVMPINDFANMSPTVTPQNALYYLKYGKMYLYWWGTMTRLAVGDPKFVKELLITNHDSLTRSRIENQFVAEVVGKGLLSQEGEKWTSERRTLGPFFHQKSLEGMVGAMVEGAATELQKWEQEVEKRGGTAELDVEPDLQKISRRIISCTAFGDDFEIGEQICKRQILHSNELWKTFRSAAYWLVPSYRNLPTKGNRSMNLYGSQVDALVRGLINARREAVQKGVTSSYGDDLLGWMLTVATEGWSANTKESTSCLLLTTASYSTSLVKTRLRRQLSSRY
;
A
#
# COMPACT_ATOMS: atom_id res chain seq x y z
N MET A 1 39.36 40.68 -17.78
CA MET A 1 38.48 39.92 -16.87
C MET A 1 37.02 39.91 -17.34
N GLU A 2 36.48 41.01 -17.87
CA GLU A 2 35.08 41.07 -18.35
C GLU A 2 34.75 40.13 -19.54
N ALA A 3 35.65 39.97 -20.51
CA ALA A 3 35.41 39.06 -21.63
C ALA A 3 35.30 37.58 -21.19
N VAL A 4 36.04 37.20 -20.15
CA VAL A 4 36.01 35.85 -19.57
C VAL A 4 34.71 35.62 -18.80
N SER A 5 34.22 36.63 -18.05
CA SER A 5 32.95 36.51 -17.33
C SER A 5 31.74 36.47 -18.27
N VAL A 6 31.78 37.18 -19.40
CA VAL A 6 30.73 37.12 -20.43
C VAL A 6 30.69 35.74 -21.11
N ASN A 7 31.85 35.15 -21.42
CA ASN A 7 31.93 33.82 -22.02
C ASN A 7 31.42 32.72 -21.07
N VAL A 8 31.73 32.81 -19.77
CA VAL A 8 31.21 31.88 -18.76
C VAL A 8 29.69 32.00 -18.65
N ARG A 9 29.14 33.23 -18.62
CA ARG A 9 27.68 33.44 -18.56
C ARG A 9 26.96 32.85 -19.78
N ASN A 10 27.52 33.04 -20.98
CA ASN A 10 26.95 32.50 -22.21
C ASN A 10 27.03 30.97 -22.24
N ALA A 11 28.14 30.37 -21.78
CA ALA A 11 28.27 28.92 -21.67
C ALA A 11 27.23 28.32 -20.70
N VAL A 12 27.04 28.94 -19.52
CA VAL A 12 26.00 28.54 -18.56
C VAL A 12 24.61 28.64 -19.19
N ALA A 13 24.32 29.73 -19.90
CA ALA A 13 23.03 29.90 -20.58
C ALA A 13 22.76 28.81 -21.63
N VAL A 14 23.79 28.43 -22.42
CA VAL A 14 23.68 27.36 -23.42
C VAL A 14 23.44 26.00 -22.75
N VAL A 15 24.13 25.69 -21.66
CA VAL A 15 23.92 24.45 -20.90
C VAL A 15 22.50 24.39 -20.33
N VAL A 16 22.04 25.48 -19.70
CA VAL A 16 20.67 25.56 -19.16
C VAL A 16 19.63 25.41 -20.26
N ALA A 17 19.79 26.10 -21.39
CA ALA A 17 18.89 25.98 -22.53
C ALA A 17 18.87 24.55 -23.09
N SER A 18 20.04 23.90 -23.21
CA SER A 18 20.15 22.52 -23.68
C SER A 18 19.44 21.53 -22.75
N VAL A 19 19.58 21.72 -21.43
CA VAL A 19 18.88 20.90 -20.42
C VAL A 19 17.36 21.10 -20.50
N ILE A 20 16.90 22.34 -20.70
CA ILE A 20 15.47 22.64 -20.87
C ILE A 20 14.93 21.97 -22.13
N VAL A 21 15.59 22.14 -23.28
CA VAL A 21 15.19 21.52 -24.55
C VAL A 21 15.15 20.00 -24.42
N TYR A 22 16.19 19.39 -23.86
CA TYR A 22 16.22 17.94 -23.61
C TYR A 22 15.06 17.49 -22.70
N SER A 23 14.78 18.25 -21.64
CA SER A 23 13.70 17.94 -20.70
C SER A 23 12.32 18.04 -21.37
N VAL A 24 12.10 19.04 -22.23
CA VAL A 24 10.86 19.19 -23.01
C VAL A 24 10.70 18.06 -24.01
N ILE A 25 11.75 17.73 -24.77
CA ILE A 25 11.73 16.61 -25.73
C ILE A 25 11.44 15.30 -25.01
N LYS A 26 12.14 15.02 -23.91
CA LYS A 26 11.92 13.83 -23.09
C LYS A 26 10.48 13.78 -22.56
N PHE A 27 9.97 14.90 -22.06
CA PHE A 27 8.60 14.99 -21.56
C PHE A 27 7.56 14.73 -22.65
N LEU A 28 7.70 15.33 -23.83
CA LEU A 28 6.81 15.09 -24.98
C LEU A 28 6.89 13.64 -25.47
N ARG A 29 8.09 13.07 -25.50
CA ARG A 29 8.29 11.66 -25.84
C ARG A 29 7.54 10.76 -24.85
N ASP A 30 7.83 10.91 -23.56
CA ASP A 30 7.33 10.00 -22.52
C ASP A 30 5.82 10.21 -22.26
N SER A 31 5.32 11.45 -22.40
CA SER A 31 3.92 11.80 -22.07
C SER A 31 2.97 11.79 -23.27
N VAL A 32 3.47 11.80 -24.51
CA VAL A 32 2.62 11.84 -25.73
C VAL A 32 3.01 10.76 -26.71
N TRP A 33 4.27 10.74 -27.16
CA TRP A 33 4.68 9.84 -28.24
C TRP A 33 4.66 8.36 -27.83
N GLU A 34 5.24 8.04 -26.67
CA GLU A 34 5.32 6.67 -26.16
C GLU A 34 3.92 6.08 -25.89
N PRO A 35 2.98 6.78 -25.22
CA PRO A 35 1.58 6.37 -25.11
C PRO A 35 0.91 6.06 -26.45
N LEU A 36 1.04 6.96 -27.44
CA LEU A 36 0.42 6.79 -28.76
C LEU A 36 1.06 5.64 -29.54
N ARG A 37 2.38 5.49 -29.44
CA ARG A 37 3.13 4.38 -30.04
C ARG A 37 2.69 3.04 -29.45
N LEU A 38 2.65 2.92 -28.13
CA LEU A 38 2.22 1.70 -27.43
C LEU A 38 0.76 1.35 -27.75
N SER A 39 -0.13 2.34 -27.78
CA SER A 39 -1.53 2.14 -28.19
C SER A 39 -1.64 1.54 -29.60
N ARG A 40 -0.86 2.05 -30.57
CA ARG A 40 -0.83 1.51 -31.93
C ARG A 40 -0.28 0.08 -32.01
N ILE A 41 0.79 -0.21 -31.26
CA ILE A 41 1.41 -1.55 -31.23
C ILE A 41 0.42 -2.56 -30.63
N MET A 42 -0.18 -2.23 -29.48
CA MET A 42 -1.13 -3.10 -28.79
C MET A 42 -2.42 -3.28 -29.58
N ALA A 43 -2.91 -2.26 -30.28
CA ALA A 43 -4.06 -2.38 -31.18
C ALA A 43 -3.81 -3.38 -32.31
N LYS A 44 -2.59 -3.43 -32.88
CA LYS A 44 -2.21 -4.45 -33.88
C LYS A 44 -2.20 -5.88 -33.31
N GLN A 45 -2.01 -6.02 -32.00
CA GLN A 45 -2.04 -7.30 -31.29
C GLN A 45 -3.45 -7.66 -30.77
N GLY A 46 -4.48 -6.88 -31.12
CA GLY A 46 -5.86 -7.11 -30.68
C GLY A 46 -6.18 -6.56 -29.29
N VAL A 47 -5.26 -5.83 -28.65
CA VAL A 47 -5.49 -5.19 -27.35
C VAL A 47 -6.00 -3.78 -27.56
N SER A 48 -7.27 -3.56 -27.20
CA SER A 48 -7.92 -2.26 -27.29
C SER A 48 -7.88 -1.50 -25.95
N GLY A 49 -8.37 -0.27 -25.95
CA GLY A 49 -8.44 0.57 -24.75
C GLY A 49 -9.22 1.86 -25.03
N PRO A 50 -9.44 2.69 -24.00
CA PRO A 50 -10.00 4.03 -24.21
C PRO A 50 -9.08 4.86 -25.10
N PRO A 51 -9.54 6.02 -25.61
CA PRO A 51 -8.66 6.95 -26.31
C PRO A 51 -7.66 7.58 -25.33
N PHE A 52 -6.44 7.86 -25.80
CA PHE A 52 -5.43 8.56 -25.03
C PHE A 52 -5.92 9.95 -24.59
N ARG A 53 -5.70 10.30 -23.31
CA ARG A 53 -5.95 11.63 -22.73
C ARG A 53 -4.68 12.16 -22.11
N PHE A 54 -4.27 13.36 -22.52
CA PHE A 54 -3.02 13.98 -22.08
C PHE A 54 -3.03 14.29 -20.56
N LEU A 55 -1.87 14.15 -19.92
CA LEU A 55 -1.55 14.40 -18.50
C LEU A 55 -2.26 13.52 -17.46
N LEU A 56 -3.59 13.50 -17.44
CA LEU A 56 -4.38 12.81 -16.42
C LEU A 56 -4.91 11.45 -16.87
N GLY A 57 -4.91 11.16 -18.17
CA GLY A 57 -5.42 9.89 -18.69
C GLY A 57 -6.89 9.66 -18.31
N GLN A 58 -7.21 8.43 -17.94
CA GLN A 58 -8.51 8.03 -17.37
C GLN A 58 -8.48 8.05 -15.85
N TYR A 59 -7.40 8.55 -15.22
CA TYR A 59 -7.25 8.46 -13.77
C TYR A 59 -8.42 9.10 -13.01
N MET A 60 -8.77 10.34 -13.37
CA MET A 60 -9.87 11.06 -12.72
C MET A 60 -11.23 10.40 -12.97
N GLU A 61 -11.41 9.76 -14.13
CA GLU A 61 -12.62 9.00 -14.43
C GLU A 61 -12.69 7.76 -13.53
N MET A 62 -11.59 7.03 -13.38
CA MET A 62 -11.52 5.86 -12.49
C MET A 62 -11.70 6.23 -11.02
N VAL A 63 -11.14 7.36 -10.55
CA VAL A 63 -11.33 7.85 -9.18
C VAL A 63 -12.80 8.20 -8.95
N LYS A 64 -13.39 9.05 -9.79
CA LYS A 64 -14.80 9.43 -9.70
C LYS A 64 -15.71 8.21 -9.73
N PHE A 65 -15.43 7.28 -10.64
CA PHE A 65 -16.18 6.06 -10.75
C PHE A 65 -16.10 5.22 -9.48
N THR A 66 -14.92 5.09 -8.89
CA THR A 66 -14.72 4.37 -7.62
C THR A 66 -15.47 5.03 -6.46
N GLU A 67 -15.60 6.35 -6.47
CA GLU A 67 -16.32 7.13 -5.45
C GLU A 67 -17.84 7.13 -5.65
N SER A 68 -18.29 7.14 -6.91
CA SER A 68 -19.72 7.12 -7.27
C SER A 68 -20.31 5.72 -7.30
N PHE A 69 -19.47 4.67 -7.33
CA PHE A 69 -19.97 3.31 -7.40
C PHE A 69 -20.68 2.97 -6.09
N PRO A 70 -21.94 2.50 -6.14
CA PRO A 70 -22.63 2.09 -4.94
C PRO A 70 -21.82 0.98 -4.26
N ASP A 71 -21.66 1.08 -2.94
CA ASP A 71 -20.90 0.11 -2.13
C ASP A 71 -21.50 -1.31 -2.18
N VAL A 72 -22.69 -1.48 -2.79
CA VAL A 72 -23.51 -2.68 -2.73
C VAL A 72 -23.91 -3.12 -4.15
N MET A 73 -23.25 -4.15 -4.67
CA MET A 73 -23.69 -4.94 -5.83
C MET A 73 -23.63 -6.41 -5.44
N PRO A 74 -24.73 -7.17 -5.44
CA PRO A 74 -24.71 -8.52 -4.91
C PRO A 74 -23.70 -9.41 -5.64
N ILE A 75 -22.72 -9.99 -4.91
CA ILE A 75 -21.91 -11.10 -5.42
C ILE A 75 -22.83 -12.29 -5.57
N ASN A 76 -23.37 -12.46 -6.78
CA ASN A 76 -24.11 -13.66 -7.12
C ASN A 76 -23.16 -14.85 -7.38
N ASP A 77 -21.88 -14.57 -7.66
CA ASP A 77 -20.88 -15.56 -8.07
C ASP A 77 -19.46 -15.10 -7.69
N PHE A 78 -18.74 -15.90 -6.89
CA PHE A 78 -17.35 -15.63 -6.53
C PHE A 78 -16.41 -15.61 -7.75
N ALA A 79 -16.76 -16.33 -8.83
CA ALA A 79 -16.00 -16.27 -10.08
C ALA A 79 -16.12 -14.91 -10.79
N ASN A 80 -17.12 -14.10 -10.43
CA ASN A 80 -17.39 -12.78 -11.00
C ASN A 80 -17.37 -11.67 -9.93
N MET A 81 -16.40 -11.68 -9.02
CA MET A 81 -16.21 -10.62 -8.01
C MET A 81 -15.70 -9.27 -8.56
N SER A 82 -15.17 -9.24 -9.79
CA SER A 82 -14.55 -8.03 -10.36
C SER A 82 -15.46 -6.79 -10.35
N PRO A 83 -16.77 -6.88 -10.70
CA PRO A 83 -17.70 -5.74 -10.64
C PRO A 83 -17.98 -5.23 -9.23
N THR A 84 -17.75 -6.06 -8.21
CA THR A 84 -17.96 -5.68 -6.81
C THR A 84 -16.71 -5.05 -6.21
N VAL A 85 -15.54 -5.63 -6.47
CA VAL A 85 -14.29 -5.24 -5.82
C VAL A 85 -13.62 -4.07 -6.56
N THR A 86 -13.60 -4.17 -7.89
CA THR A 86 -12.96 -3.21 -8.80
C THR A 86 -13.94 -2.86 -9.91
N PRO A 87 -15.03 -2.15 -9.60
CA PRO A 87 -16.13 -1.95 -10.54
C PRO A 87 -15.66 -1.25 -11.83
N GLN A 88 -14.66 -0.36 -11.73
CA GLN A 88 -14.06 0.32 -12.88
C GLN A 88 -13.40 -0.67 -13.85
N ASN A 89 -12.74 -1.70 -13.32
CA ASN A 89 -12.09 -2.72 -14.15
C ASN A 89 -13.13 -3.63 -14.80
N ALA A 90 -14.22 -3.95 -14.09
CA ALA A 90 -15.29 -4.75 -14.66
C ALA A 90 -15.97 -4.06 -15.86
N LEU A 91 -16.26 -2.76 -15.77
CA LEU A 91 -16.77 -2.01 -16.91
C LEU A 91 -15.79 -1.98 -18.08
N TYR A 92 -14.50 -1.79 -17.79
CA TYR A 92 -13.49 -1.77 -18.84
C TYR A 92 -13.30 -3.16 -19.45
N TYR A 93 -13.43 -4.24 -18.68
CA TYR A 93 -13.45 -5.61 -19.20
C TYR A 93 -14.63 -5.87 -20.12
N LEU A 94 -15.83 -5.37 -19.79
CA LEU A 94 -16.99 -5.49 -20.67
C LEU A 94 -16.80 -4.72 -21.98
N LYS A 95 -16.11 -3.57 -21.95
CA LYS A 95 -15.96 -2.69 -23.11
C LYS A 95 -14.77 -3.03 -24.01
N TYR A 96 -13.65 -3.43 -23.43
CA TYR A 96 -12.36 -3.60 -24.13
C TYR A 96 -11.82 -5.03 -24.08
N GLY A 97 -12.48 -5.93 -23.33
CA GLY A 97 -12.03 -7.30 -23.10
C GLY A 97 -11.15 -7.43 -21.84
N LYS A 98 -10.80 -8.68 -21.49
CA LYS A 98 -10.01 -9.01 -20.29
C LYS A 98 -8.56 -8.49 -20.33
N MET A 99 -8.13 -7.92 -21.44
CA MET A 99 -6.83 -7.27 -21.58
C MET A 99 -7.02 -5.93 -22.28
N TYR A 100 -6.66 -4.84 -21.61
CA TYR A 100 -6.83 -3.50 -22.16
C TYR A 100 -5.74 -2.54 -21.70
N LEU A 101 -5.40 -1.58 -22.57
CA LEU A 101 -4.55 -0.46 -22.21
C LEU A 101 -5.36 0.64 -21.54
N TYR A 102 -4.75 1.40 -20.63
CA TYR A 102 -5.30 2.63 -20.07
C TYR A 102 -4.19 3.55 -19.56
N TRP A 103 -4.52 4.81 -19.25
CA TRP A 103 -3.55 5.79 -18.78
C TRP A 103 -3.85 6.26 -17.37
N TRP A 104 -2.84 6.15 -16.52
CA TRP A 104 -2.85 6.64 -15.16
C TRP A 104 -1.88 7.82 -15.06
N GLY A 105 -2.40 9.03 -15.17
CA GLY A 105 -1.55 10.20 -15.37
C GLY A 105 -0.81 10.11 -16.70
N THR A 106 0.50 10.32 -16.68
CA THR A 106 1.39 10.11 -17.85
C THR A 106 1.85 8.65 -18.01
N MET A 107 1.45 7.75 -17.10
CA MET A 107 1.85 6.34 -17.16
C MET A 107 0.88 5.52 -17.99
N THR A 108 1.42 4.81 -18.99
CA THR A 108 0.66 3.79 -19.73
C THR A 108 0.62 2.51 -18.92
N ARG A 109 -0.57 1.92 -18.74
CA ARG A 109 -0.78 0.67 -18.00
C ARG A 109 -1.53 -0.33 -18.85
N LEU A 110 -1.18 -1.61 -18.69
CA LEU A 110 -1.87 -2.75 -19.26
C LEU A 110 -2.61 -3.47 -18.14
N ALA A 111 -3.93 -3.52 -18.21
CA ALA A 111 -4.74 -4.39 -17.36
C ALA A 111 -4.76 -5.80 -17.98
N VAL A 112 -4.51 -6.82 -17.16
CA VAL A 112 -4.52 -8.22 -17.57
C VAL A 112 -5.41 -9.00 -16.59
N GLY A 113 -6.54 -9.49 -17.10
CA GLY A 113 -7.53 -10.26 -16.34
C GLY A 113 -7.71 -11.69 -16.85
N ASP A 114 -7.01 -12.08 -17.92
CA ASP A 114 -7.02 -13.48 -18.38
C ASP A 114 -6.10 -14.34 -17.50
N PRO A 115 -6.62 -15.39 -16.84
CA PRO A 115 -5.83 -16.24 -15.95
C PRO A 115 -4.57 -16.84 -16.60
N LYS A 116 -4.60 -17.12 -17.91
CA LYS A 116 -3.43 -17.66 -18.64
C LYS A 116 -2.29 -16.65 -18.64
N PHE A 117 -2.58 -15.40 -19.02
CA PHE A 117 -1.58 -14.33 -19.05
C PHE A 117 -1.18 -13.91 -17.64
N VAL A 118 -2.10 -13.90 -16.67
CA VAL A 118 -1.77 -13.63 -15.26
C VAL A 118 -0.78 -14.67 -14.73
N LYS A 119 -1.00 -15.96 -15.00
CA LYS A 119 -0.06 -17.04 -14.63
C LYS A 119 1.30 -16.86 -15.32
N GLU A 120 1.30 -16.56 -16.61
CA GLU A 120 2.54 -16.35 -17.37
C GLU A 120 3.35 -15.18 -16.78
N LEU A 121 2.71 -14.05 -16.52
CA LEU A 121 3.35 -12.84 -15.99
C LEU A 121 3.81 -13.00 -14.54
N LEU A 122 2.95 -13.50 -13.64
CA LEU A 122 3.20 -13.49 -12.20
C LEU A 122 3.92 -14.74 -11.68
N ILE A 123 3.95 -15.84 -12.45
CA ILE A 123 4.61 -17.09 -12.03
C ILE A 123 5.78 -17.41 -12.95
N THR A 124 5.57 -17.40 -14.28
CA THR A 124 6.61 -17.88 -15.22
C THR A 124 7.68 -16.80 -15.48
N ASN A 125 7.25 -15.55 -15.65
CA ASN A 125 8.11 -14.43 -16.03
C ASN A 125 8.21 -13.37 -14.93
N HIS A 126 8.02 -13.76 -13.66
CA HIS A 126 7.96 -12.79 -12.55
C HIS A 126 9.24 -11.94 -12.43
N ASP A 127 10.40 -12.50 -12.78
CA ASP A 127 11.70 -11.81 -12.70
C ASP A 127 11.85 -10.68 -13.72
N SER A 128 11.06 -10.71 -14.79
CA SER A 128 11.01 -9.65 -15.79
C SER A 128 10.15 -8.45 -15.35
N LEU A 129 9.40 -8.60 -14.26
CA LEU A 129 8.47 -7.59 -13.76
C LEU A 129 9.04 -6.93 -12.52
N THR A 130 9.04 -5.60 -12.52
CA THR A 130 9.30 -4.79 -11.33
C THR A 130 8.05 -4.01 -10.98
N ARG A 131 7.76 -3.82 -9.69
CA ARG A 131 6.67 -2.93 -9.28
C ARG A 131 6.94 -1.49 -9.74
N SER A 132 5.87 -0.74 -9.96
CA SER A 132 5.99 0.66 -10.37
C SER A 132 6.73 1.49 -9.33
N ARG A 133 7.64 2.36 -9.76
CA ARG A 133 8.36 3.30 -8.87
C ARG A 133 7.41 4.11 -7.99
N ILE A 134 6.27 4.52 -8.53
CA ILE A 134 5.28 5.31 -7.80
C ILE A 134 4.58 4.45 -6.74
N GLU A 135 4.25 3.19 -7.06
CA GLU A 135 3.63 2.27 -6.12
C GLU A 135 4.60 1.87 -5.01
N ASN A 136 5.85 1.57 -5.35
CA ASN A 136 6.89 1.30 -4.37
C ASN A 136 7.17 2.50 -3.46
N GLN A 137 7.15 3.71 -4.01
CA GLN A 137 7.26 4.93 -3.20
C GLN A 137 6.06 5.10 -2.27
N PHE A 138 4.84 4.89 -2.75
CA PHE A 138 3.64 4.95 -1.93
C PHE A 138 3.71 3.95 -0.78
N VAL A 139 4.04 2.69 -1.08
CA VAL A 139 4.20 1.64 -0.07
C VAL A 139 5.30 2.01 0.91
N ALA A 140 6.45 2.48 0.43
CA ALA A 140 7.57 2.86 1.29
C ALA A 140 7.27 4.06 2.20
N GLU A 141 6.40 4.98 1.76
CA GLU A 141 5.94 6.11 2.59
C GLU A 141 4.97 5.64 3.66
N VAL A 142 4.09 4.69 3.34
CA VAL A 142 3.22 4.07 4.33
C VAL A 142 4.08 3.24 5.29
N VAL A 143 4.56 2.07 4.87
CA VAL A 143 5.12 1.07 5.79
C VAL A 143 6.59 1.29 6.13
N GLY A 144 7.33 2.06 5.33
CA GLY A 144 8.79 2.16 5.40
C GLY A 144 9.50 1.40 4.27
N LYS A 145 10.83 1.51 4.20
CA LYS A 145 11.65 0.74 3.25
C LYS A 145 11.93 -0.66 3.81
N GLY A 146 11.40 -1.68 3.16
CA GLY A 146 11.45 -3.08 3.59
C GLY A 146 10.62 -3.97 2.68
N LEU A 147 10.14 -5.11 3.17
CA LEU A 147 9.70 -6.25 2.35
C LEU A 147 8.66 -5.93 1.26
N LEU A 148 7.73 -4.98 1.49
CA LEU A 148 6.72 -4.63 0.47
C LEU A 148 7.21 -3.61 -0.58
N SER A 149 8.34 -2.96 -0.33
CA SER A 149 8.87 -1.87 -1.17
C SER A 149 10.21 -2.20 -1.84
N GLN A 150 10.92 -3.22 -1.35
CA GLN A 150 12.18 -3.71 -1.89
C GLN A 150 11.91 -4.69 -3.05
N GLU A 151 12.89 -4.82 -3.94
CA GLU A 151 12.87 -5.73 -5.09
C GLU A 151 14.16 -6.55 -5.14
N GLY A 152 14.15 -7.65 -5.92
CA GLY A 152 15.33 -8.44 -6.24
C GLY A 152 16.00 -9.08 -5.01
N GLU A 153 17.33 -8.97 -4.93
CA GLU A 153 18.12 -9.62 -3.89
C GLU A 153 17.78 -9.12 -2.48
N LYS A 154 17.52 -7.81 -2.33
CA LYS A 154 17.12 -7.22 -1.03
C LYS A 154 15.80 -7.81 -0.53
N TRP A 155 14.81 -7.90 -1.42
CA TRP A 155 13.54 -8.54 -1.12
C TRP A 155 13.71 -10.01 -0.75
N THR A 156 14.53 -10.75 -1.51
CA THR A 156 14.79 -12.18 -1.29
C THR A 156 15.44 -12.42 0.07
N SER A 157 16.42 -11.60 0.44
CA SER A 157 17.09 -11.64 1.72
C SER A 157 16.12 -11.36 2.88
N GLU A 158 15.37 -10.25 2.83
CA GLU A 158 14.39 -9.91 3.86
C GLU A 158 13.29 -10.97 4.01
N ARG A 159 12.81 -11.56 2.90
CA ARG A 159 11.81 -12.62 2.92
C ARG A 159 12.34 -13.90 3.57
N ARG A 160 13.58 -14.28 3.25
CA ARG A 160 14.22 -15.48 3.83
C ARG A 160 14.41 -15.31 5.34
N THR A 161 14.76 -14.11 5.79
CA THR A 161 14.95 -13.79 7.22
C THR A 161 13.64 -13.81 8.01
N LEU A 162 12.57 -13.25 7.44
CA LEU A 162 11.27 -13.16 8.14
C LEU A 162 10.41 -14.41 8.00
N GLY A 163 10.63 -15.22 6.96
CA GLY A 163 9.88 -16.46 6.70
C GLY A 163 9.77 -17.40 7.92
N PRO A 164 10.87 -17.70 8.63
CA PRO A 164 10.88 -18.48 9.86
C PRO A 164 9.81 -18.07 10.89
N PHE A 165 9.63 -16.76 11.13
CA PHE A 165 8.67 -16.24 12.10
C PHE A 165 7.20 -16.55 11.74
N PHE A 166 6.91 -16.80 10.47
CA PHE A 166 5.55 -17.14 10.01
C PHE A 166 5.29 -18.65 9.95
N HIS A 167 6.18 -19.49 10.50
CA HIS A 167 5.92 -20.93 10.62
C HIS A 167 5.00 -21.27 11.79
N GLN A 168 4.36 -22.43 11.69
CA GLN A 168 3.31 -22.91 12.61
C GLN A 168 3.66 -22.76 14.10
N LYS A 169 4.89 -23.09 14.52
CA LYS A 169 5.30 -23.00 15.94
C LYS A 169 5.24 -21.57 16.49
N SER A 170 5.54 -20.57 15.66
CA SER A 170 5.43 -19.16 16.03
C SER A 170 3.97 -18.68 16.03
N LEU A 171 3.09 -19.32 15.25
CA LEU A 171 1.66 -19.02 15.21
C LEU A 171 0.90 -19.54 16.44
N GLU A 172 1.32 -20.67 17.01
CA GLU A 172 0.67 -21.31 18.17
C GLU A 172 0.60 -20.37 19.39
N GLY A 173 1.67 -19.62 19.67
CA GLY A 173 1.70 -18.64 20.76
C GLY A 173 0.72 -17.47 20.59
N MET A 174 0.20 -17.26 19.38
CA MET A 174 -0.68 -16.12 19.05
C MET A 174 -2.17 -16.48 19.10
N VAL A 175 -2.50 -17.77 19.11
CA VAL A 175 -3.89 -18.26 19.08
C VAL A 175 -4.69 -17.76 20.29
N GLY A 176 -4.07 -17.70 21.47
CA GLY A 176 -4.74 -17.21 22.69
C GLY A 176 -5.30 -15.80 22.53
N ALA A 177 -4.50 -14.86 22.05
CA ALA A 177 -4.92 -13.48 21.81
C ALA A 177 -6.00 -13.38 20.71
N MET A 178 -5.96 -14.26 19.70
CA MET A 178 -7.01 -14.33 18.68
C MET A 178 -8.34 -14.79 19.25
N VAL A 179 -8.33 -15.84 20.07
CA VAL A 179 -9.53 -16.39 20.71
C VAL A 179 -10.12 -15.39 21.69
N GLU A 180 -9.30 -14.77 22.55
CA GLU A 180 -9.74 -13.76 23.51
C GLU A 180 -10.37 -12.55 22.81
N GLY A 181 -9.70 -12.04 21.75
CA GLY A 181 -10.21 -10.90 20.98
C GLY A 181 -11.55 -11.21 20.30
N ALA A 182 -11.69 -12.40 19.72
CA ALA A 182 -12.93 -12.84 19.09
C ALA A 182 -14.06 -13.05 20.12
N ALA A 183 -13.78 -13.70 21.24
CA ALA A 183 -14.75 -13.97 22.29
C ALA A 183 -15.30 -12.67 22.91
N THR A 184 -14.43 -11.68 23.12
CA THR A 184 -14.82 -10.38 23.69
C THR A 184 -15.84 -9.64 22.81
N GLU A 185 -15.59 -9.56 21.50
CA GLU A 185 -16.54 -8.89 20.60
C GLU A 185 -17.79 -9.74 20.35
N LEU A 186 -17.68 -11.08 20.34
CA LEU A 186 -18.84 -11.96 20.23
C LEU A 186 -19.80 -11.77 21.41
N GLN A 187 -19.28 -11.76 22.63
CA GLN A 187 -20.08 -11.52 23.84
C GLN A 187 -20.79 -10.17 23.79
N LYS A 188 -20.11 -9.13 23.29
CA LYS A 188 -20.71 -7.80 23.08
C LYS A 188 -21.85 -7.86 22.05
N TRP A 189 -21.68 -8.60 20.94
CA TRP A 189 -22.73 -8.76 19.93
C TRP A 189 -23.93 -9.53 20.49
N GLU A 190 -23.70 -10.61 21.24
CA GLU A 190 -24.75 -11.38 21.91
C GLU A 190 -25.58 -10.49 22.86
N GLN A 191 -24.92 -9.68 23.69
CA GLN A 191 -25.61 -8.73 24.57
C GLN A 191 -26.44 -7.70 23.80
N GLU A 192 -25.97 -7.20 22.66
CA GLU A 192 -26.73 -6.26 21.83
C GLU A 192 -27.94 -6.92 21.14
N VAL A 193 -27.82 -8.20 20.75
CA VAL A 193 -28.93 -8.98 20.21
C VAL A 193 -29.99 -9.24 21.29
N GLU A 194 -29.56 -9.63 22.49
CA GLU A 194 -30.46 -9.85 23.64
C GLU A 194 -31.24 -8.59 23.99
N LYS A 195 -30.55 -7.43 24.09
CA LYS A 195 -31.20 -6.13 24.34
C LYS A 195 -32.26 -5.77 23.30
N ARG A 196 -32.13 -6.26 22.07
CA ARG A 196 -33.03 -5.98 20.94
C ARG A 196 -34.09 -7.04 20.72
N GLY A 197 -34.26 -7.98 21.65
CA GLY A 197 -35.34 -8.97 21.60
C GLY A 197 -34.98 -10.26 20.85
N GLY A 198 -33.70 -10.62 20.79
CA GLY A 198 -33.24 -11.93 20.30
C GLY A 198 -32.87 -11.97 18.81
N THR A 199 -33.11 -10.91 18.05
CA THR A 199 -32.62 -10.78 16.67
C THR A 199 -32.27 -9.32 16.39
N ALA A 200 -31.07 -9.08 15.85
CA ALA A 200 -30.64 -7.73 15.49
C ALA A 200 -29.65 -7.75 14.31
N GLU A 201 -29.77 -6.74 13.45
CA GLU A 201 -28.72 -6.40 12.48
C GLU A 201 -27.66 -5.51 13.15
N LEU A 202 -26.40 -5.90 13.02
CA LEU A 202 -25.26 -5.21 13.63
C LEU A 202 -24.20 -4.89 12.57
N ASP A 203 -23.71 -3.65 12.57
CA ASP A 203 -22.50 -3.30 11.83
C ASP A 203 -21.27 -3.76 12.61
N VAL A 204 -20.73 -4.89 12.16
CA VAL A 204 -19.60 -5.58 12.77
C VAL A 204 -18.26 -5.23 12.11
N GLU A 205 -18.24 -4.34 11.10
CA GLU A 205 -16.99 -3.92 10.44
C GLU A 205 -16.01 -3.25 11.42
N PRO A 206 -16.40 -2.23 12.22
CA PRO A 206 -15.48 -1.56 13.12
C PRO A 206 -14.90 -2.51 14.16
N ASP A 207 -15.72 -3.46 14.62
CA ASP A 207 -15.35 -4.49 15.58
C ASP A 207 -14.36 -5.49 14.96
N LEU A 208 -14.59 -5.96 13.73
CA LEU A 208 -13.61 -6.82 13.03
C LEU A 208 -12.27 -6.11 12.78
N GLN A 209 -12.30 -4.83 12.42
CA GLN A 209 -11.08 -4.04 12.25
C GLN A 209 -10.34 -3.89 13.59
N LYS A 210 -11.08 -3.73 14.69
CA LYS A 210 -10.53 -3.68 16.05
C LYS A 210 -9.88 -5.01 16.44
N ILE A 211 -10.57 -6.15 16.25
CA ILE A 211 -10.03 -7.48 16.52
C ILE A 211 -8.74 -7.71 15.72
N SER A 212 -8.79 -7.46 14.41
CA SER A 212 -7.63 -7.65 13.53
C SER A 212 -6.45 -6.79 13.97
N ARG A 213 -6.70 -5.55 14.39
CA ARG A 213 -5.68 -4.64 14.92
C ARG A 213 -5.10 -5.12 16.26
N ARG A 214 -5.93 -5.66 17.16
CA ARG A 214 -5.46 -6.22 18.44
C ARG A 214 -4.58 -7.43 18.20
N ILE A 215 -5.08 -8.41 17.45
CA ILE A 215 -4.36 -9.64 17.08
C ILE A 215 -2.99 -9.30 16.52
N ILE A 216 -2.97 -8.41 15.52
CA ILE A 216 -1.72 -8.09 14.85
C ILE A 216 -0.74 -7.34 15.74
N SER A 217 -1.24 -6.57 16.71
CA SER A 217 -0.42 -5.86 17.69
C SER A 217 0.16 -6.82 18.73
N CYS A 218 -0.61 -7.80 19.20
CA CYS A 218 -0.11 -8.87 20.07
C CYS A 218 0.92 -9.73 19.35
N THR A 219 0.68 -10.08 18.09
CA THR A 219 1.63 -10.81 17.24
C THR A 219 2.93 -10.06 17.01
N ALA A 220 2.82 -8.76 16.72
CA ALA A 220 3.97 -7.95 16.30
C ALA A 220 4.81 -7.46 17.47
N PHE A 221 4.17 -7.19 18.61
CA PHE A 221 4.77 -6.45 19.73
C PHE A 221 4.59 -7.14 21.09
N GLY A 222 3.98 -8.33 21.16
CA GLY A 222 3.85 -9.10 22.39
C GLY A 222 3.17 -8.29 23.50
N ASP A 223 3.84 -8.14 24.63
CA ASP A 223 3.36 -7.40 25.80
C ASP A 223 3.13 -5.90 25.52
N ASP A 224 3.80 -5.33 24.52
CA ASP A 224 3.67 -3.93 24.11
C ASP A 224 2.50 -3.71 23.11
N PHE A 225 1.52 -4.62 23.06
CA PHE A 225 0.43 -4.60 22.07
C PHE A 225 -0.39 -3.30 22.09
N GLU A 226 -0.51 -2.61 23.22
CA GLU A 226 -1.24 -1.34 23.30
C GLU A 226 -0.54 -0.23 22.49
N ILE A 227 0.79 -0.19 22.53
CA ILE A 227 1.62 0.69 21.69
C ILE A 227 1.49 0.25 20.23
N GLY A 228 1.48 -1.07 19.98
CA GLY A 228 1.20 -1.64 18.67
C GLY A 228 -0.12 -1.19 18.06
N GLU A 229 -1.21 -1.18 18.84
CA GLU A 229 -2.52 -0.72 18.40
C GLU A 229 -2.49 0.76 18.03
N GLN A 230 -1.78 1.56 18.83
CA GLN A 230 -1.59 2.97 18.57
C GLN A 230 -0.81 3.23 17.27
N ILE A 231 0.23 2.44 17.00
CA ILE A 231 0.96 2.47 15.72
C ILE A 231 -0.01 2.15 14.58
N CYS A 232 -0.78 1.07 14.67
CA CYS A 232 -1.75 0.67 13.65
C CYS A 232 -2.76 1.78 13.34
N LYS A 233 -3.33 2.42 14.36
CA LYS A 233 -4.33 3.50 14.19
C LYS A 233 -3.73 4.68 13.43
N ARG A 234 -2.54 5.14 13.82
CA ARG A 234 -1.85 6.26 13.16
C ARG A 234 -1.43 5.90 11.74
N GLN A 235 -1.06 4.65 11.51
CA GLN A 235 -0.71 4.13 10.20
C GLN A 235 -1.90 4.14 9.23
N ILE A 236 -3.08 3.76 9.71
CA ILE A 236 -4.33 3.85 8.95
C ILE A 236 -4.60 5.30 8.54
N LEU A 237 -4.52 6.24 9.49
CA LEU A 237 -4.69 7.67 9.22
C LEU A 237 -3.67 8.18 8.20
N HIS A 238 -2.41 7.78 8.34
CA HIS A 238 -1.34 8.11 7.41
C HIS A 238 -1.65 7.62 5.99
N SER A 239 -2.05 6.35 5.86
CA SER A 239 -2.40 5.74 4.57
C SER A 239 -3.61 6.43 3.93
N ASN A 240 -4.60 6.86 4.72
CA ASN A 240 -5.78 7.56 4.23
C ASN A 240 -5.43 8.94 3.66
N GLU A 241 -4.57 9.71 4.33
CA GLU A 241 -4.09 11.01 3.81
C GLU A 241 -3.21 10.85 2.56
N LEU A 242 -2.38 9.81 2.51
CA LEU A 242 -1.61 9.45 1.31
C LEU A 242 -2.52 9.11 0.14
N TRP A 243 -3.58 8.31 0.36
CA TRP A 243 -4.56 7.98 -0.68
C TRP A 243 -5.31 9.21 -1.19
N LYS A 244 -5.76 10.11 -0.30
CA LYS A 244 -6.38 11.38 -0.70
C LYS A 244 -5.44 12.22 -1.58
N THR A 245 -4.18 12.28 -1.18
CA THR A 245 -3.14 13.00 -1.94
C THR A 245 -2.93 12.37 -3.31
N PHE A 246 -2.82 11.05 -3.39
CA PHE A 246 -2.63 10.32 -4.65
C PHE A 246 -3.80 10.50 -5.62
N ARG A 247 -5.03 10.55 -5.09
CA ARG A 247 -6.29 10.82 -5.82
C ARG A 247 -6.45 12.26 -6.29
N SER A 248 -5.68 13.20 -5.75
CA SER A 248 -5.73 14.59 -6.19
C SER A 248 -5.10 14.75 -7.57
N ALA A 249 -5.78 15.44 -8.48
CA ALA A 249 -5.20 15.87 -9.75
C ALA A 249 -3.94 16.73 -9.53
N ALA A 250 -3.88 17.50 -8.44
CA ALA A 250 -2.74 18.35 -8.12
C ALA A 250 -1.47 17.53 -7.85
N TYR A 251 -1.58 16.31 -7.33
CA TYR A 251 -0.43 15.42 -7.16
C TYR A 251 0.23 15.05 -8.49
N TRP A 252 -0.58 14.86 -9.54
CA TRP A 252 -0.11 14.49 -10.88
C TRP A 252 0.34 15.69 -11.71
N LEU A 253 -0.25 16.87 -11.49
CA LEU A 253 -0.02 18.06 -12.30
C LEU A 253 1.05 19.00 -11.72
N VAL A 254 1.22 19.03 -10.40
CA VAL A 254 2.13 19.96 -9.73
C VAL A 254 3.37 19.21 -9.29
N PRO A 255 4.53 19.48 -9.90
CA PRO A 255 5.80 18.93 -9.42
C PRO A 255 5.98 19.25 -7.93
N SER A 256 6.40 18.25 -7.15
CA SER A 256 6.63 18.42 -5.71
C SER A 256 5.39 18.85 -4.91
N TYR A 257 4.17 18.53 -5.36
CA TYR A 257 2.93 18.79 -4.61
C TYR A 257 3.01 18.32 -3.14
N ARG A 258 3.72 17.22 -2.88
CA ARG A 258 3.97 16.66 -1.55
C ARG A 258 4.71 17.59 -0.58
N ASN A 259 5.55 18.49 -1.11
CA ASN A 259 6.33 19.42 -0.29
C ASN A 259 5.56 20.71 0.03
N LEU A 260 4.40 20.90 -0.58
CA LEU A 260 3.57 22.07 -0.31
C LEU A 260 2.94 21.96 1.07
N PRO A 261 2.84 23.05 1.85
CA PRO A 261 2.32 23.04 3.21
C PRO A 261 0.79 22.97 3.26
N THR A 262 0.19 22.03 2.54
CA THR A 262 -1.26 21.77 2.54
C THR A 262 -1.69 21.07 3.83
N LYS A 263 -2.98 21.17 4.19
CA LYS A 263 -3.52 20.45 5.36
C LYS A 263 -3.26 18.94 5.27
N GLY A 264 -3.49 18.33 4.10
CA GLY A 264 -3.26 16.91 3.87
C GLY A 264 -1.79 16.51 4.05
N ASN A 265 -0.86 17.25 3.45
CA ASN A 265 0.58 16.95 3.59
C ASN A 265 1.08 17.15 5.03
N ARG A 266 0.57 18.15 5.75
CA ARG A 266 0.89 18.37 7.18
C ARG A 266 0.38 17.21 8.04
N SER A 267 -0.87 16.79 7.84
CA SER A 267 -1.44 15.64 8.55
C SER A 267 -0.69 14.35 8.23
N MET A 268 -0.35 14.12 6.97
CA MET A 268 0.46 12.99 6.51
C MET A 268 1.82 12.95 7.24
N ASN A 269 2.57 14.06 7.21
CA ASN A 269 3.85 14.16 7.90
C ASN A 269 3.74 13.98 9.42
N LEU A 270 2.65 14.48 10.03
CA LEU A 270 2.37 14.31 11.46
C LEU A 270 2.14 12.83 11.81
N TYR A 271 1.29 12.12 11.06
CA TYR A 271 1.03 10.71 11.35
C TYR A 271 2.27 9.85 11.11
N GLY A 272 3.02 10.12 10.04
CA GLY A 272 4.30 9.47 9.78
C GLY A 272 5.32 9.67 10.91
N SER A 273 5.48 10.90 11.40
CA SER A 273 6.42 11.17 12.50
C SER A 273 6.00 10.54 13.83
N GLN A 274 4.69 10.47 14.12
CA GLN A 274 4.19 9.78 15.30
C GLN A 274 4.44 8.26 15.24
N VAL A 275 4.23 7.64 14.08
CA VAL A 275 4.55 6.22 13.87
C VAL A 275 6.04 5.97 14.10
N ASP A 276 6.89 6.78 13.46
CA ASP A 276 8.35 6.69 13.61
C ASP A 276 8.78 6.85 15.08
N ALA A 277 8.20 7.80 15.81
CA ALA A 277 8.51 8.03 17.22
C ALA A 277 8.14 6.84 18.11
N LEU A 278 6.95 6.25 17.91
CA LEU A 278 6.49 5.10 18.71
C LEU A 278 7.36 3.86 18.45
N VAL A 279 7.63 3.56 17.18
CA VAL A 279 8.44 2.39 16.83
C VAL A 279 9.87 2.54 17.36
N ARG A 280 10.47 3.74 17.22
CA ARG A 280 11.80 4.01 17.79
C ARG A 280 11.81 3.93 19.31
N GLY A 281 10.78 4.46 19.97
CA GLY A 281 10.63 4.36 21.43
C GLY A 281 10.62 2.92 21.90
N LEU A 282 9.88 2.06 21.19
CA LEU A 282 9.77 0.64 21.50
C LEU A 282 11.11 -0.12 21.30
N ILE A 283 11.78 0.13 20.17
CA ILE A 283 13.10 -0.44 19.86
C ILE A 283 14.12 -0.05 20.93
N ASN A 284 14.17 1.24 21.28
CA ASN A 284 15.11 1.75 22.26
C ASN A 284 14.84 1.18 23.65
N ALA A 285 13.58 1.10 24.07
CA ALA A 285 13.20 0.51 25.35
C ALA A 285 13.67 -0.96 25.46
N ARG A 286 13.47 -1.77 24.42
CA ARG A 286 13.92 -3.17 24.40
C ARG A 286 15.45 -3.30 24.37
N ARG A 287 16.13 -2.44 23.62
CA ARG A 287 17.60 -2.38 23.61
C ARG A 287 18.17 -2.06 24.98
N GLU A 288 17.61 -1.07 25.65
CA GLU A 288 18.03 -0.68 27.00
C GLU A 288 17.76 -1.77 28.03
N ALA A 289 16.62 -2.47 27.95
CA ALA A 289 16.29 -3.55 28.87
C ALA A 289 17.32 -4.69 28.80
N VAL A 290 17.73 -5.07 27.58
CA VAL A 290 18.77 -6.09 27.38
C VAL A 290 20.15 -5.60 27.82
N GLN A 291 20.51 -4.35 27.50
CA GLN A 291 21.80 -3.76 27.92
C GLN A 291 21.93 -3.64 29.44
N LYS A 292 20.84 -3.33 30.14
CA LYS A 292 20.79 -3.23 31.61
C LYS A 292 20.67 -4.60 32.29
N GLY A 293 20.60 -5.69 31.53
CA GLY A 293 20.45 -7.05 32.06
C GLY A 293 19.08 -7.33 32.69
N VAL A 294 18.07 -6.50 32.41
CA VAL A 294 16.69 -6.69 32.90
C VAL A 294 16.04 -7.89 32.21
N THR A 295 16.35 -8.07 30.91
CA THR A 295 15.92 -9.22 30.12
C THR A 295 17.11 -9.80 29.36
N SER A 296 17.11 -11.12 29.13
CA SER A 296 18.14 -11.81 28.35
C SER A 296 17.85 -11.85 26.85
N SER A 297 16.64 -11.46 26.45
CA SER A 297 16.11 -11.54 25.08
C SER A 297 15.29 -10.27 24.77
N TYR A 298 15.12 -9.99 23.47
CA TYR A 298 14.27 -8.91 22.94
C TYR A 298 12.77 -9.28 22.86
N GLY A 299 12.39 -10.48 23.31
CA GLY A 299 11.04 -11.04 23.24
C GLY A 299 10.89 -12.07 22.11
N ASP A 300 9.84 -12.90 22.22
CA ASP A 300 9.53 -13.96 21.24
C ASP A 300 8.55 -13.48 20.14
N ASP A 301 8.18 -12.20 20.17
CA ASP A 301 7.34 -11.56 19.15
C ASP A 301 8.13 -11.14 17.89
N LEU A 302 7.43 -10.62 16.87
CA LEU A 302 8.05 -10.28 15.60
C LEU A 302 9.14 -9.22 15.75
N LEU A 303 8.93 -8.21 16.59
CA LEU A 303 9.92 -7.16 16.82
C LEU A 303 11.15 -7.74 17.53
N GLY A 304 10.96 -8.61 18.52
CA GLY A 304 12.03 -9.32 19.20
C GLY A 304 12.87 -10.16 18.25
N TRP A 305 12.22 -10.94 17.39
CA TRP A 305 12.87 -11.72 16.33
C TRP A 305 13.71 -10.84 15.41
N MET A 306 13.15 -9.71 14.94
CA MET A 306 13.86 -8.77 14.07
C MET A 306 15.09 -8.15 14.75
N LEU A 307 14.99 -7.81 16.03
CA LEU A 307 16.10 -7.24 16.80
C LEU A 307 17.23 -8.26 16.99
N THR A 308 16.89 -9.53 17.26
CA THR A 308 17.89 -10.61 17.35
C THR A 308 18.64 -10.76 16.03
N VAL A 309 17.93 -10.88 14.89
CA VAL A 309 18.60 -11.02 13.59
C VAL A 309 19.43 -9.79 13.20
N ALA A 310 19.00 -8.58 13.60
CA ALA A 310 19.77 -7.37 13.37
C ALA A 310 21.13 -7.36 14.10
N THR A 311 21.23 -8.01 15.27
CA THR A 311 22.50 -8.10 16.00
C THR A 311 23.51 -9.08 15.39
N GLU A 312 23.06 -10.04 14.57
CA GLU A 312 23.89 -11.10 13.98
C GLU A 312 24.59 -10.69 12.66
N GLY A 313 24.73 -9.39 12.39
CA GLY A 313 25.46 -8.86 11.23
C GLY A 313 24.59 -8.53 10.01
N TRP A 314 23.26 -8.51 10.16
CA TRP A 314 22.37 -7.89 9.19
C TRP A 314 22.55 -6.36 9.24
N SER A 315 22.74 -5.72 8.09
CA SER A 315 22.96 -4.27 7.97
C SER A 315 21.81 -3.47 8.61
N ALA A 316 21.99 -3.10 9.87
CA ALA A 316 21.11 -2.27 10.69
C ALA A 316 20.91 -0.84 10.15
N ASN A 317 21.53 -0.50 9.01
CA ASN A 317 21.46 0.84 8.43
C ASN A 317 20.23 1.09 7.54
N THR A 318 19.27 0.16 7.48
CA THR A 318 18.03 0.37 6.72
C THR A 318 16.84 0.50 7.67
N LYS A 319 16.67 1.69 8.25
CA LYS A 319 15.45 2.17 8.94
C LYS A 319 14.63 1.05 9.62
N GLU A 320 15.01 0.75 10.86
CA GLU A 320 14.59 -0.36 11.72
C GLU A 320 13.07 -0.47 12.04
N SER A 321 12.16 0.13 11.26
CA SER A 321 10.72 0.14 11.56
C SER A 321 9.85 -0.73 10.64
N THR A 322 10.34 -1.20 9.49
CA THR A 322 9.41 -1.50 8.39
C THR A 322 8.69 -2.85 8.46
N SER A 323 9.30 -3.90 9.02
CA SER A 323 8.72 -5.24 8.86
C SER A 323 7.56 -5.53 9.82
N CYS A 324 7.52 -4.92 11.01
CA CYS A 324 6.34 -4.99 11.89
C CYS A 324 5.10 -4.31 11.28
N LEU A 325 5.30 -3.32 10.40
CA LEU A 325 4.22 -2.60 9.70
C LEU A 325 3.59 -3.40 8.54
N LEU A 326 4.23 -4.49 8.10
CA LEU A 326 3.76 -5.33 6.98
C LEU A 326 2.41 -5.97 7.29
N LEU A 327 2.24 -6.40 8.53
CA LEU A 327 1.08 -7.16 8.96
C LEU A 327 -0.15 -6.27 9.21
N THR A 328 0.07 -5.04 9.65
CA THR A 328 -0.99 -4.09 10.02
C THR A 328 -1.69 -3.52 8.78
N THR A 329 -0.91 -3.19 7.74
CA THR A 329 -1.42 -2.66 6.47
C THR A 329 -1.96 -3.74 5.55
N ALA A 330 -1.37 -4.95 5.53
CA ALA A 330 -1.92 -6.09 4.81
C ALA A 330 -3.28 -6.52 5.40
N SER A 331 -3.41 -6.56 6.73
CA SER A 331 -4.68 -6.89 7.41
C SER A 331 -5.74 -5.80 7.21
N TYR A 332 -5.36 -4.52 7.20
CA TYR A 332 -6.30 -3.42 7.00
C TYR A 332 -6.71 -3.21 5.53
N SER A 333 -5.80 -3.41 4.56
CA SER A 333 -6.15 -3.34 3.13
C SER A 333 -6.98 -4.53 2.67
N THR A 334 -6.70 -5.73 3.20
CA THR A 334 -7.57 -6.91 2.97
C THR A 334 -8.92 -6.77 3.70
N SER A 335 -8.99 -6.09 4.86
CA SER A 335 -10.27 -5.81 5.52
C SER A 335 -11.09 -4.76 4.76
N LEU A 336 -10.50 -3.71 4.20
CA LEU A 336 -11.18 -2.73 3.34
C LEU A 336 -11.74 -3.35 2.05
N VAL A 337 -11.02 -4.30 1.45
CA VAL A 337 -11.54 -5.09 0.32
C VAL A 337 -12.69 -5.99 0.78
N LYS A 338 -12.61 -6.57 1.99
CA LYS A 338 -13.72 -7.30 2.62
C LYS A 338 -14.91 -6.40 2.98
N THR A 339 -14.71 -5.13 3.30
CA THR A 339 -15.79 -4.15 3.60
C THR A 339 -16.75 -3.99 2.42
N ARG A 340 -16.21 -3.86 1.19
CA ARG A 340 -17.03 -3.84 -0.03
C ARG A 340 -17.74 -5.17 -0.31
N LEU A 341 -17.12 -6.28 0.07
CA LEU A 341 -17.71 -7.62 -0.10
C LEU A 341 -18.81 -7.91 0.95
N ARG A 342 -18.76 -7.32 2.15
CA ARG A 342 -19.61 -7.71 3.31
C ARG A 342 -20.92 -6.95 3.44
N ARG A 343 -21.01 -5.68 3.04
CA ARG A 343 -22.29 -4.92 2.96
C ARG A 343 -23.34 -5.56 2.04
N GLN A 344 -22.96 -6.60 1.32
CA GLN A 344 -23.76 -7.33 0.33
C GLN A 344 -24.43 -8.58 0.90
N LEU A 345 -23.88 -9.14 1.99
CA LEU A 345 -24.48 -10.29 2.66
C LEU A 345 -25.59 -9.85 3.62
N SER A 346 -25.56 -8.61 4.12
CA SER A 346 -26.62 -8.06 4.98
C SER A 346 -27.86 -7.59 4.21
N SER A 347 -27.79 -7.35 2.90
CA SER A 347 -28.97 -6.95 2.10
C SER A 347 -29.75 -8.16 1.54
N ARG A 348 -29.41 -9.37 1.98
CA ARG A 348 -30.01 -10.64 1.52
C ARG A 348 -30.85 -11.34 2.59
N TYR A 349 -31.01 -10.74 3.76
CA TYR A 349 -31.89 -11.21 4.82
C TYR A 349 -32.77 -10.07 5.30
#